data_AF-A0A538HP55-F1
#
_entry.id   AF-A0A538HP55-F1
#
_cell.length_a   1.000
_cell.length_b   1.000
_cell.length_c   1.000
_cell.angle_alpha   90.00
_cell.angle_beta   90.00
_cell.angle_gamma   90.00
#
_symmetry.space_group_name_H-M   'P 1'
#
loop_
_entity.id
_entity.type
_entity.pdbx_description
1 polymer ?
#
loop_
_entity_poly.entity_id
_entity_poly.type
_entity_poly.pdbx_seq_one_letter_code
_entity_poly.pdbx_strand_id
1 'polypeptide(L)' 'MFQLRRLDVWPVDDLGVRQGYGLAWKLEPTPSAKQLEPLGDRFKPYRSIVARYCWAAVPLLRRGTTDVALR' A
#
# COMPACT_ATOMS: atom_id res chain seq x y z
N MET A 1 -0.01 10.23 9.04
CA MET A 1 1.38 10.04 8.54
C MET A 1 2.07 11.35 8.18
N PHE A 2 1.43 12.23 7.41
CA PHE A 2 2.13 13.35 6.75
C PHE A 2 2.53 14.50 7.67
N GLN A 3 1.68 14.89 8.64
CA GLN A 3 1.99 16.00 9.56
C GLN A 3 2.92 15.55 10.70
N LEU A 4 2.54 14.49 11.41
CA LEU A 4 3.27 14.02 12.60
C LEU A 4 4.48 13.11 12.27
N ARG A 5 4.69 12.75 11.00
CA ARG A 5 5.81 11.93 10.52
C ARG A 5 6.04 10.63 11.30
N ARG A 6 4.98 10.07 11.91
CA ARG A 6 5.03 8.78 12.59
C ARG A 6 5.37 7.68 11.58
N LEU A 7 6.45 6.95 11.83
CA LEU A 7 6.96 5.90 10.93
C LEU A 7 6.23 4.56 11.07
N ASP A 8 5.46 4.40 12.15
CA ASP A 8 4.81 3.13 12.50
C ASP A 8 3.28 3.20 12.50
N VAL A 9 2.72 3.83 11.47
CA VAL A 9 1.27 3.87 11.19
C VAL A 9 0.94 2.88 10.08
N TRP A 10 -0.12 2.09 10.28
CA TRP A 10 -0.66 1.12 9.31
C TRP A 10 -2.15 1.39 9.02
N PRO A 11 -2.47 2.13 7.94
CA PRO A 11 -3.83 2.58 7.66
C PRO A 11 -4.64 1.49 6.96
N VAL A 12 -5.13 0.51 7.73
CA VAL A 12 -5.82 -0.67 7.21
C VAL A 12 -7.13 -0.37 6.49
N ASP A 13 -7.79 0.74 6.83
CA ASP A 13 -9.04 1.18 6.21
C ASP A 13 -8.84 2.03 4.94
N ASP A 14 -7.59 2.34 4.59
CA ASP A 14 -7.29 3.08 3.37
C ASP A 14 -7.40 2.17 2.15
N LEU A 15 -8.31 2.52 1.23
CA LEU A 15 -8.56 1.73 0.02
C LEU A 15 -7.33 1.67 -0.90
N GLY A 16 -6.56 2.75 -1.00
CA GLY A 16 -5.35 2.81 -1.79
C GLY A 16 -4.24 1.92 -1.23
N VAL A 17 -4.10 1.85 0.10
CA VAL A 17 -3.18 0.92 0.74
C VAL A 17 -3.62 -0.53 0.54
N ARG A 18 -4.90 -0.84 0.73
CA ARG A 18 -5.44 -2.18 0.49
C ARG A 18 -5.23 -2.63 -0.96
N GLN A 19 -5.62 -1.81 -1.93
CA GLN A 19 -5.44 -2.08 -3.37
C GLN A 19 -3.96 -2.20 -3.73
N GLY A 20 -3.13 -1.27 -3.26
CA GLY A 20 -1.70 -1.28 -3.48
C GLY A 20 -1.01 -2.52 -2.93
N TYR A 21 -1.42 -2.95 -1.73
CA TYR A 21 -0.96 -4.19 -1.14
C TYR A 21 -1.40 -5.41 -1.96
N GLY A 22 -2.67 -5.46 -2.38
CA GLY A 22 -3.17 -6.51 -3.26
C GLY A 22 -2.36 -6.62 -4.55
N LEU A 23 -2.06 -5.49 -5.20
CA LEU A 23 -1.26 -5.43 -6.42
C LEU A 23 0.19 -5.86 -6.20
N ALA A 24 0.85 -5.34 -5.16
CA ALA A 24 2.26 -5.62 -4.87
C ALA A 24 2.50 -7.09 -4.51
N TRP A 25 1.55 -7.73 -3.81
CA TRP A 25 1.62 -9.14 -3.41
C TRP A 25 0.83 -10.09 -4.32
N LYS A 26 0.28 -9.59 -5.44
CA LYS A 26 -0.52 -10.37 -6.39
C LYS A 26 -1.66 -11.17 -5.71
N LEU A 27 -2.33 -10.52 -4.76
CA LEU A 27 -3.45 -11.11 -4.03
C LEU A 27 -4.77 -10.75 -4.73
N GLU A 28 -5.47 -11.77 -5.19
CA GLU A 28 -6.84 -11.67 -5.70
C GLU A 28 -7.77 -12.58 -4.88
N PRO A 29 -8.79 -12.03 -4.19
CA PRO A 29 -9.20 -10.62 -4.16
C PRO A 29 -8.30 -9.71 -3.30
N THR A 30 -8.45 -8.40 -3.46
CA THR A 30 -7.79 -7.40 -2.60
C THR A 30 -8.13 -7.65 -1.11
N PRO A 31 -7.15 -7.67 -0.20
CA PRO A 31 -7.39 -8.00 1.21
C PRO A 31 -8.39 -7.02 1.86
N SER A 32 -9.23 -7.54 2.76
CA SER A 32 -10.05 -6.74 3.67
C SER A 32 -9.20 -6.03 4.73
N ALA A 33 -9.74 -5.00 5.40
CA ALA A 33 -9.03 -4.32 6.49
C ALA A 33 -8.59 -5.31 7.58
N LYS A 34 -9.48 -6.23 7.97
CA LYS A 34 -9.18 -7.31 8.94
C LYS A 34 -8.07 -8.25 8.48
N GLN A 35 -7.98 -8.55 7.18
CA GLN A 35 -6.90 -9.37 6.63
C GLN A 35 -5.59 -8.59 6.51
N LEU A 36 -5.65 -7.28 6.26
CA LEU A 36 -4.49 -6.43 6.09
C LEU A 36 -3.80 -6.09 7.42
N GLU A 37 -4.55 -6.04 8.52
CA GLU A 37 -4.04 -5.73 9.85
C GLU A 37 -2.84 -6.60 10.27
N PRO A 38 -2.94 -7.95 10.33
CA PRO A 38 -1.81 -8.80 10.72
C PRO A 38 -0.68 -8.80 9.66
N LEU A 39 -0.98 -8.52 8.39
CA LEU A 39 0.04 -8.45 7.33
C LEU A 39 1.00 -7.27 7.51
N GLY A 40 0.58 -6.23 8.26
CA GLY A 40 1.41 -5.09 8.60
C GLY A 40 2.51 -5.39 9.61
N ASP A 41 2.36 -6.42 10.44
CA ASP A 41 3.23 -6.64 11.60
C ASP A 41 4.67 -6.94 11.24
N ARG A 42 4.90 -7.63 10.13
CA ARG A 42 6.25 -7.93 9.61
C ARG A 42 7.06 -6.70 9.21
N PHE A 43 6.40 -5.55 9.06
CA PHE A 43 7.02 -4.29 8.67
C PHE A 43 7.22 -3.33 9.83
N LYS A 44 6.92 -3.75 11.07
CA LYS A 44 7.27 -2.96 12.25
C LYS A 44 8.81 -2.78 12.31
N PRO A 45 9.30 -1.61 12.75
CA PRO A 45 8.57 -0.41 13.18
C PRO A 45 8.34 0.63 12.06
N TYR A 46 8.37 0.21 10.78
CA TYR A 46 8.36 1.10 9.61
C TYR A 46 7.13 0.92 8.71
N ARG A 47 5.98 0.58 9.29
CA ARG A 47 4.72 0.30 8.56
C ARG A 47 4.29 1.47 7.66
N SER A 48 4.64 2.71 8.01
CA SER A 48 4.28 3.87 7.21
C SER A 48 5.03 3.99 5.89
N ILE A 49 6.23 3.44 5.82
CA ILE A 49 7.00 3.39 4.57
C ILE A 49 6.27 2.47 3.58
N VAL A 50 5.85 1.29 4.05
CA VAL A 50 5.14 0.31 3.22
C VAL A 50 3.82 0.86 2.72
N ALA A 51 3.03 1.48 3.60
CA ALA A 51 1.77 2.12 3.21
C ALA A 51 1.97 3.18 2.11
N ARG A 52 3.04 3.97 2.17
CA ARG A 52 3.39 4.93 1.10
C ARG A 52 3.67 4.22 -0.23
N TYR A 53 4.39 3.11 -0.20
CA TYR A 53 4.65 2.31 -1.41
C TYR A 53 3.39 1.61 -1.93
N CYS A 54 2.46 1.20 -1.07
CA CYS A 54 1.16 0.69 -1.50
C CYS A 54 0.41 1.75 -2.31
N TRP A 55 0.35 3.01 -1.86
CA TRP A 55 -0.26 4.08 -2.66
C TRP A 55 0.43 4.27 -4.01
N ALA A 56 1.76 4.22 -4.07
CA ALA A 56 2.50 4.32 -5.33
C ALA A 56 2.27 3.10 -6.24
N ALA A 57 2.09 1.91 -5.67
CA ALA A 57 1.84 0.69 -6.41
C ALA A 57 0.53 0.72 -7.19
N VAL A 58 -0.49 1.47 -6.74
CA VAL A 58 -1.77 1.56 -7.45
C VAL A 58 -1.61 2.11 -8.88
N PRO A 59 -1.08 3.33 -9.11
CA PRO A 59 -0.88 3.84 -10.46
C PRO A 59 0.26 3.13 -11.22
N LEU A 60 1.24 2.55 -10.53
CA LEU A 60 2.38 1.87 -11.19
C LEU A 60 2.05 0.45 -11.66
N LEU A 61 1.18 -0.27 -10.94
CA LEU A 61 0.91 -1.70 -11.18
C LEU A 61 -0.48 -1.96 -11.75
N ARG A 62 -1.46 -1.06 -11.60
CA ARG A 62 -2.68 -1.14 -12.42
C ARG A 62 -2.28 -0.90 -13.87
N ARG A 63 -2.35 -1.96 -14.68
CA ARG A 63 -2.15 -1.91 -16.14
C ARG A 63 -3.06 -0.82 -16.73
N GLY A 64 -2.45 0.23 -17.28
CA GLY A 64 -3.14 1.33 -17.97
C GLY A 64 -2.46 2.70 -17.97
N THR A 65 -1.40 2.94 -17.20
CA THR A 65 -0.74 4.29 -17.15
C THR A 65 0.77 4.25 -17.43
N THR A 66 1.30 3.11 -17.87
CA THR A 66 2.61 3.04 -18.52
C THR A 66 2.45 3.23 -20.02
N ASP A 67 1.90 4.38 -20.42
CA ASP A 67 2.12 4.92 -21.75
C ASP A 67 2.79 6.29 -21.57
N VAL A 68 4.10 6.31 -21.81
CA VAL A 68 4.86 7.48 -22.30
C VAL A 68 4.83 8.77 -21.44
N ALA A 69 5.34 8.75 -20.20
CA ALA A 69 5.63 10.02 -19.49
C ALA A 69 6.80 9.97 -18.48
N LEU A 70 7.71 9.01 -18.60
CA LEU A 70 8.97 8.99 -17.82
C LEU A 70 10.20 8.77 -18.72
N ARG A 71 10.18 9.34 -19.92
CA ARG A 71 11.39 9.60 -20.71
C ARG A 71 11.71 11.08 -20.62
#